data_AF-K9MI04-F1
#
_entry.id   AF-K9MI04-F1
#
_cell.length_a   1.000
_cell.length_b   1.000
_cell.length_c   1.000
_cell.angle_alpha   90.00
_cell.angle_beta   90.00
_cell.angle_gamma   90.00
#
_symmetry.space_group_name_H-M   'P 1'
#
loop_
_entity.id
_entity.type
_entity.pdbx_description
1 polymer ?
#
loop_
_entity_poly.entity_id
_entity_poly.type
_entity_poly.pdbx_seq_one_letter_code
_entity_poly.pdbx_strand_id
1 'polypeptide(L)' 'GKEEILKDVVESIDEENKTVRFKVIEGHLMELYKSFFITVHVDTKGEENLVTLTLTYEKVNENVEDPHTYMEFLVN' A
#
# COMPACT_ATOMS: atom_id res chain seq x y z
N GLY A 1 -4.66 -8.51 -17.72
CA GLY A 1 -3.46 -8.17 -16.94
C GLY A 1 -2.66 -9.42 -16.68
N LYS A 2 -1.41 -9.26 -16.24
CA LYS A 2 -0.63 -10.36 -15.64
C LYS A 2 -1.20 -10.64 -14.25
N GLU A 3 -1.31 -11.91 -13.89
CA GLU A 3 -1.71 -12.30 -12.54
C GLU A 3 -0.58 -11.96 -11.55
N GLU A 4 -0.94 -11.29 -10.46
CA GLU A 4 -0.02 -10.86 -9.41
C GLU A 4 -0.62 -11.32 -8.07
N ILE A 5 0.16 -12.10 -7.33
CA ILE A 5 -0.20 -12.62 -5.99
C ILE A 5 0.69 -11.94 -4.96
N LEU A 6 0.08 -11.50 -3.86
CA LEU A 6 0.75 -11.00 -2.67
C LEU A 6 0.11 -11.59 -1.41
N LYS A 7 0.90 -11.65 -0.35
CA LYS A 7 0.46 -11.95 1.02
C LYS A 7 0.90 -10.81 1.91
N ASP A 8 -0.04 -10.28 2.65
CA ASP A 8 0.20 -9.20 3.60
C ASP A 8 -0.26 -9.60 5.01
N VAL A 9 0.17 -8.78 5.96
CA VAL A 9 -0.30 -8.83 7.34
C VAL A 9 -0.73 -7.42 7.74
N VAL A 10 -1.73 -7.33 8.61
CA VAL A 10 -2.05 -6.08 9.30
C VAL A 10 -0.90 -5.78 10.24
N GLU A 11 -0.13 -4.73 9.96
CA GLU A 11 0.97 -4.29 10.80
C GLU A 11 0.47 -3.46 11.98
N SER A 12 -0.49 -2.56 11.72
CA SER A 12 -1.08 -1.71 12.76
C SER A 12 -2.48 -1.24 12.39
N ILE A 13 -3.30 -1.00 13.41
CA ILE A 13 -4.60 -0.35 13.32
C ILE A 13 -4.60 0.81 14.30
N ASP A 14 -4.98 1.99 13.82
CA ASP A 14 -5.29 3.17 14.63
C ASP A 14 -6.77 3.49 14.41
N GLU A 15 -7.61 3.09 15.37
CA GLU A 15 -9.05 3.28 15.30
C GLU A 15 -9.46 4.75 15.45
N GLU A 16 -8.72 5.52 16.24
CA GLU A 16 -9.00 6.94 16.48
C GLU A 16 -8.83 7.73 15.18
N ASN A 17 -7.73 7.51 14.47
CA ASN A 17 -7.44 8.12 13.19
C ASN A 17 -7.94 7.31 11.99
N LYS A 18 -8.73 6.25 12.19
CA LYS A 18 -9.26 5.38 11.12
C LYS A 18 -8.20 5.01 10.08
N THR A 19 -7.04 4.56 10.57
CA THR A 19 -5.89 4.21 9.75
C THR A 19 -5.56 2.74 9.93
N VAL A 20 -5.31 2.04 8.83
CA VAL A 20 -4.76 0.69 8.84
C VAL A 20 -3.50 0.66 7.98
N ARG A 21 -2.47 -0.03 8.48
CA ARG A 21 -1.23 -0.27 7.74
C ARG A 21 -1.03 -1.75 7.52
N PHE A 22 -0.81 -2.10 6.26
CA PHE A 22 -0.48 -3.46 5.82
C PHE A 22 1.00 -3.52 5.47
N LYS A 23 1.63 -4.63 5.84
CA LYS A 23 2.98 -4.99 5.40
C LYS A 23 2.89 -6.17 4.47
N VAL A 24 3.40 -6.02 3.25
CA VAL A 24 3.55 -7.15 2.32
C VAL A 24 4.72 -8.01 2.81
N ILE A 25 4.49 -9.31 2.93
CA ILE A 25 5.48 -10.27 3.46
C ILE A 25 5.92 -11.30 2.43
N GLU A 26 5.09 -11.61 1.44
CA GLU A 26 5.40 -12.57 0.36
C GLU A 26 4.70 -12.15 -0.94
N GLY A 27 5.21 -12.67 -2.07
CA GLY A 27 4.62 -12.47 -3.40
C GLY A 27 5.45 -11.57 -4.32
N HIS A 28 4.90 -11.28 -5.49
CA HIS A 28 5.63 -10.68 -6.61
C HIS A 28 6.20 -9.29 -6.30
N LEU A 29 5.52 -8.50 -5.46
CA LEU A 29 6.06 -7.21 -5.00
C LEU A 29 7.39 -7.35 -4.26
N MET A 30 7.64 -8.47 -3.58
CA MET A 30 8.89 -8.70 -2.84
C MET A 30 10.08 -9.01 -3.76
N GLU A 31 9.84 -9.27 -5.05
CA GLU A 31 10.91 -9.38 -6.06
C GLU A 31 11.43 -7.99 -6.49
N LEU A 32 10.59 -6.96 -6.38
CA LEU A 32 10.88 -5.59 -6.81
C LEU A 32 11.22 -4.66 -5.63
N TYR A 33 10.65 -4.92 -4.46
CA TYR A 33 10.77 -4.07 -3.29
C TYR A 33 11.22 -4.89 -2.07
N LYS A 34 12.29 -4.46 -1.40
CA LYS A 34 12.77 -5.07 -0.14
C LYS A 34 11.76 -4.92 0.99
N SER A 35 11.01 -3.83 0.97
CA SER A 35 9.91 -3.58 1.88
C SER A 35 8.80 -2.84 1.15
N PHE A 36 7.55 -3.18 1.46
CA PHE A 36 6.39 -2.55 0.86
C PHE A 36 5.25 -2.50 1.87
N PHE A 37 4.71 -1.31 2.08
CA PHE A 37 3.63 -1.03 3.00
C PHE A 37 2.52 -0.28 2.28
N ILE A 38 1.29 -0.64 2.61
CA ILE A 38 0.09 0.03 2.13
C ILE A 38 -0.60 0.61 3.36
N THR A 39 -0.73 1.93 3.40
CA THR A 39 -1.48 2.62 4.46
C THR A 39 -2.77 3.16 3.86
N VAL A 40 -3.89 2.82 4.50
CA VAL A 40 -5.21 3.36 4.19
C VAL A 40 -5.62 4.25 5.35
N HIS A 41 -5.87 5.53 5.08
CA HIS A 41 -6.39 6.49 6.05
C HIS A 41 -7.74 7.00 5.57
N VAL A 42 -8.75 6.98 6.45
CA VAL A 42 -10.09 7.52 6.16
C VAL A 42 -10.36 8.74 7.02
N ASP A 43 -10.42 9.92 6.39
CA ASP A 43 -10.83 11.15 7.05
C ASP A 43 -12.33 11.40 6.84
N THR A 44 -13.07 11.49 7.93
CA THR A 44 -14.52 11.74 7.96
C THR A 44 -14.87 13.02 8.71
N LYS A 45 -13.90 13.94 8.91
CA LYS A 45 -14.08 15.16 9.70
C LYS A 45 -14.66 16.32 8.88
N GLY A 46 -14.58 16.25 7.54
CA GLY A 46 -15.09 17.27 6.61
C GLY A 46 -16.54 17.03 6.16
N GLU A 47 -16.98 17.81 5.17
CA GLU A 47 -18.28 17.59 4.51
C GLU A 47 -18.31 16.30 3.67
N GLU A 48 -17.14 15.88 3.19
CA GLU A 48 -16.93 14.66 2.42
C GLU A 48 -16.04 13.68 3.20
N ASN A 49 -16.20 12.39 2.91
CA ASN A 49 -15.27 11.36 3.37
C ASN A 49 -14.12 11.25 2.37
N LEU A 50 -12.89 11.34 2.85
CA LEU A 50 -11.68 11.23 2.04
C LEU A 50 -10.90 9.96 2.40
N VAL A 51 -10.55 9.17 1.40
CA VAL A 51 -9.62 8.04 1.56
C VAL A 51 -8.26 8.45 1.01
N THR A 52 -7.23 8.35 1.83
CA THR A 52 -5.83 8.52 1.42
C THR A 52 -5.14 7.17 1.38
N LEU A 53 -4.64 6.79 0.21
CA LEU A 53 -3.78 5.63 0.00
C LEU A 53 -2.31 6.09 -0.04
N THR A 54 -1.47 5.49 0.80
CA THR A 54 -0.03 5.75 0.81
C THR A 54 0.74 4.45 0.61
N LEU A 55 1.63 4.43 -0.39
CA LEU A 55 2.56 3.34 -0.63
C LEU A 55 3.94 3.75 -0.11
N THR A 56 4.45 3.03 0.90
CA THR A 56 5.81 3.21 1.40
C THR A 56 6.64 1.99 1.02
N TYR A 57 7.76 2.19 0.35
CA TYR A 57 8.53 1.09 -0.22
C TYR A 57 10.02 1.38 -0.25
N GLU A 58 10.81 0.30 -0.28
CA GLU A 58 12.24 0.33 -0.56
C GLU A 58 12.51 -0.56 -1.77
N LYS A 59 13.05 0.01 -2.86
CA LYS A 59 13.39 -0.75 -4.07
C LYS A 59 14.56 -1.71 -3.81
N VAL A 60 14.57 -2.86 -4.49
CA VAL A 60 15.74 -3.76 -4.44
C VAL A 60 16.98 -3.13 -5.07
N ASN A 61 16.80 -2.25 -6.07
CA ASN A 61 17.83 -1.42 -6.70
C ASN A 61 17.19 -0.23 -7.46
N GLU A 62 18.02 0.68 -7.97
CA GLU A 62 17.57 1.93 -8.63
C GLU A 62 16.83 1.73 -9.95
N ASN A 63 16.96 0.58 -10.60
CA ASN A 63 16.31 0.29 -11.88
C ASN A 63 14.84 -0.13 -11.74
N VAL A 64 14.38 -0.42 -10.52
CA VAL A 64 12.98 -0.74 -10.25
C VAL A 64 12.15 0.53 -10.37
N GLU A 65 11.02 0.45 -11.07
CA GLU A 65 10.11 1.59 -11.22
C GLU A 65 9.35 1.90 -9.92
N ASP A 66 8.87 3.14 -9.83
CA ASP A 66 7.93 3.52 -8.77
C ASP A 66 6.59 2.79 -8.97
N PRO A 67 5.87 2.44 -7.89
CA PRO A 67 4.70 1.56 -7.95
C PRO A 67 3.43 2.26 -8.45
N HIS A 68 3.53 3.11 -9.49
CA HIS A 68 2.41 3.87 -10.03
C HIS A 68 1.28 2.96 -10.54
N THR A 69 1.62 1.88 -11.24
CA THR A 69 0.65 0.88 -11.70
C THR A 69 -0.14 0.27 -10.53
N TYR A 70 0.52 0.02 -9.39
CA TYR A 70 -0.15 -0.51 -8.19
C TYR A 70 -1.00 0.56 -7.50
N MET A 71 -0.56 1.82 -7.49
CA MET A 71 -1.37 2.94 -7.00
C MET A 71 -2.66 3.10 -7.82
N GLU A 72 -2.56 3.06 -9.15
CA GLU A 72 -3.72 3.13 -10.03
C GLU A 72 -4.69 1.96 -9.80
N PHE A 73 -4.18 0.76 -9.56
CA PHE A 73 -5.02 -0.40 -9.25
C PHE A 73 -5.77 -0.27 -7.92
N LEU A 74 -5.19 0.38 -6.91
CA LEU A 74 -5.82 0.51 -5.59
C LEU A 74 -6.86 1.64 -5.52
N VAL A 75 -6.74 2.64 -6.39
CA VAL A 75 -7.61 3.82 -6.41
C VAL A 75 -8.84 3.63 -7.33
N ASN A 76 -8.77 2.71 -8.31
CA ASN A 76 -9.85 2.44 -9.26
C ASN A 76 -10.62 1.15 -8.92
#